data_AF-U2YED9-F1
#
_entry.id   AF-U2YED9-F1
#
_cell.length_a   1.000
_cell.length_b   1.000
_cell.length_c   1.000
_cell.angle_alpha   90.00
_cell.angle_beta   90.00
_cell.angle_gamma   90.00
#
_symmetry.space_group_name_H-M   'P 1'
#
loop_
_entity.id
_entity.type
_entity.pdbx_description
1 polymer ?
#
loop_
_entity_poly.entity_id
_entity_poly.type
_entity_poly.pdbx_seq_one_letter_code
_entity_poly.pdbx_strand_id
1 'polypeptide(L)' 'NPFYDYSLPVAILRLKQALGRTIRHQEQQSAVVILDNRMLTKRYGRQIQTALEKIAPISVV' A
#
# COMPACT_ATOMS: atom_id res chain seq x y z
N ASN A 1 20.19 -2.84 5.98
CA ASN A 1 19.93 -1.38 5.91
C ASN A 1 18.68 -1.13 6.73
N PRO A 2 18.77 -0.45 7.89
CA PRO A 2 17.67 -0.35 8.85
C PRO A 2 16.34 0.10 8.26
N PHE A 3 16.36 0.94 7.22
CA PHE A 3 15.16 1.37 6.52
C PHE A 3 14.44 0.19 5.82
N TYR A 4 15.17 -0.64 5.08
CA TYR A 4 14.59 -1.76 4.33
C TYR A 4 14.22 -2.94 5.23
N ASP A 5 14.96 -3.12 6.33
CA ASP A 5 14.76 -4.25 7.24
C ASP A 5 13.64 -3.99 8.26
N TYR A 6 13.30 -2.72 8.52
CA TYR A 6 12.30 -2.36 9.52
C TYR A 6 11.29 -1.31 9.05
N SER A 7 11.74 -0.10 8.71
CA SER A 7 10.82 1.02 8.42
C SER A 7 9.89 0.75 7.25
N LEU A 8 10.41 0.19 6.15
CA LEU A 8 9.65 -0.14 4.96
C LEU A 8 8.63 -1.27 5.24
N PRO A 9 8.99 -2.41 5.84
CA PRO A 9 8.03 -3.41 6.28
C PRO A 9 6.92 -2.86 7.18
N VAL A 10 7.26 -2.01 8.14
CA VAL A 10 6.27 -1.38 9.04
C VAL A 10 5.33 -0.46 8.27
N ALA A 11 5.84 0.35 7.33
CA ALA A 11 5.01 1.20 6.49
C ALA A 11 4.04 0.38 5.62
N ILE A 12 4.52 -0.71 5.02
CA ILE A 12 3.68 -1.65 4.26
C ILE A 12 2.58 -2.23 5.16
N LEU A 13 2.93 -2.71 6.36
CA LEU A 13 1.95 -3.26 7.29
C LEU A 13 0.84 -2.26 7.64
N ARG A 14 1.20 -1.00 7.90
CA ARG A 14 0.24 0.07 8.17
C ARG A 14 -0.68 0.34 6.98
N LEU A 15 -0.15 0.37 5.76
CA LEU A 15 -0.95 0.55 4.55
C LEU A 15 -1.93 -0.61 4.36
N LYS A 16 -1.49 -1.85 4.59
CA LYS A 16 -2.38 -3.04 4.55
C LYS A 16 -3.54 -2.91 5.55
N GLN A 17 -3.25 -2.49 6.77
CA GLN A 17 -4.27 -2.28 7.80
C GLN A 17 -5.23 -1.15 7.43
N ALA A 18 -4.73 -0.07 6.81
CA ALA A 18 -5.57 1.02 6.32
C ALA A 18 -6.51 0.54 5.19
N LEU A 19 -6.01 -0.24 4.23
CA LEU A 19 -6.84 -0.88 3.20
C LEU A 19 -7.87 -1.84 3.82
N GLY A 20 -7.50 -2.59 4.86
CA GLY A 20 -8.45 -3.46 5.57
C GLY A 20 -9.66 -2.72 6.15
N ARG A 21 -9.55 -1.40 6.43
CA ARG A 21 -10.68 -0.59 6.90
C ARG A 21 -11.69 -0.26 5.81
N THR A 22 -11.31 -0.37 4.54
CA THR A 22 -12.17 -0.03 3.40
C THR A 22 -12.93 -1.22 2.83
N ILE A 23 -12.62 -2.45 3.26
CA ILE A 23 -13.29 -3.68 2.82
C ILE A 23 -14.08 -4.23 4.01
N ARG A 24 -15.38 -3.90 4.12
CA ARG A 24 -16.25 -4.34 5.23
C ARG A 24 -17.38 -5.28 4.80
N HIS A 25 -17.88 -5.10 3.58
CA HIS A 25 -18.95 -5.92 3.01
C HIS A 25 -18.60 -6.33 1.58
N GLN A 26 -19.10 -7.49 1.16
CA GLN A 26 -18.73 -8.13 -0.10
C GLN A 26 -19.10 -7.30 -1.34
N GLU A 27 -20.14 -6.46 -1.24
CA GLU A 27 -20.63 -5.60 -2.32
C GLU A 27 -20.17 -4.13 -2.21
N GLN A 28 -19.37 -3.80 -1.18
CA GLN A 28 -18.94 -2.43 -0.97
C GLN A 28 -17.89 -2.01 -2.01
N GLN A 29 -18.16 -0.94 -2.74
CA GLN A 29 -17.17 -0.26 -3.56
C GLN A 29 -16.46 0.81 -2.75
N SER A 30 -15.13 0.78 -2.78
CA SER A 30 -14.28 1.70 -2.04
C SER A 30 -13.12 2.15 -2.91
N ALA A 31 -12.74 3.42 -2.80
CA ALA A 31 -11.55 3.97 -3.44
C ALA A 31 -10.50 4.32 -2.38
N VAL A 32 -9.24 3.99 -2.65
CA VAL A 32 -8.09 4.37 -1.83
C VAL A 32 -7.15 5.19 -2.70
N VAL A 33 -6.79 6.39 -2.24
CA VAL A 33 -5.90 7.29 -2.95
C VAL A 33 -4.65 7.52 -2.09
N ILE A 34 -3.48 7.18 -2.64
CA ILE A 34 -2.19 7.40 -1.98
C ILE A 34 -1.53 8.62 -2.61
N LEU A 35 -1.54 9.75 -1.89
CA LEU A 35 -0.98 11.03 -2.34
C LEU A 35 0.49 11.19 -1.92
N ASP A 36 1.32 10.20 -2.27
CA ASP A 36 2.74 10.22 -1.93
C ASP A 36 3.59 9.94 -3.16
N ASN A 37 4.27 10.99 -3.65
CA ASN A 37 5.13 10.90 -4.83
C ASN A 37 6.31 9.93 -4.66
N ARG A 38 6.62 9.51 -3.42
CA ARG A 38 7.66 8.49 -3.16
C ARG A 38 7.28 7.12 -3.72
N MET A 39 5.98 6.86 -3.92
CA MET A 39 5.50 5.65 -4.58
C MET A 39 6.03 5.52 -6.01
N LEU A 40 6.16 6.64 -6.71
CA LEU A 40 6.64 6.70 -8.10
C LEU A 40 8.15 6.94 -8.18
N THR A 41 8.68 7.83 -7.32
CA THR A 41 10.06 8.33 -7.44
C THR A 41 11.11 7.48 -6.73
N LYS A 42 10.73 6.68 -5.73
CA LYS A 42 11.69 5.87 -4.95
C LYS A 42 11.61 4.40 -5.33
N ARG A 43 12.77 3.74 -5.38
CA ARG A 43 12.89 2.31 -5.73
C ARG A 43 12.03 1.40 -4.86
N TYR A 44 11.87 1.72 -3.57
CA TYR A 44 11.03 0.96 -2.66
C TYR A 44 9.52 1.15 -2.91
N GLY A 45 9.11 2.17 -3.67
CA GLY A 45 7.70 2.39 -4.03
C GLY A 45 7.10 1.19 -4.75
N ARG A 46 7.87 0.56 -5.64
CA ARG A 46 7.49 -0.69 -6.30
C ARG A 46 7.29 -1.85 -5.31
N GLN A 47 8.10 -1.93 -4.25
CA GLN A 47 7.94 -2.96 -3.22
C GLN A 47 6.65 -2.75 -2.43
N ILE A 48 6.28 -1.50 -2.14
CA ILE A 48 5.01 -1.16 -1.50
C ILE A 48 3.85 -1.57 -2.42
N GLN A 49 3.89 -1.16 -3.69
CA GLN A 49 2.85 -1.48 -4.68
C GLN A 49 2.62 -3.00 -4.78
N THR A 50 3.67 -3.78 -5.06
CA THR A 50 3.57 -5.25 -5.16
C THR A 50 3.05 -5.90 -3.88
N ALA A 51 3.35 -5.33 -2.71
CA ALA A 51 2.85 -5.86 -1.44
C ALA A 51 1.35 -5.59 -1.22
N LEU A 52 0.82 -4.48 -1.75
CA LEU A 52 -0.57 -4.08 -1.59
C LEU A 52 -1.49 -4.68 -2.68
N GLU A 53 -0.98 -4.90 -3.90
CA GLU A 53 -1.71 -5.55 -5.01
C GLU A 53 -2.21 -6.96 -4.66
N LYS A 54 -1.58 -7.61 -3.67
CA LYS A 54 -2.02 -8.91 -3.13
C LYS A 54 -3.34 -8.85 -2.35
N ILE A 55 -3.78 -7.66 -1.95
CA ILE A 55 -4.93 -7.44 -1.07
C ILE A 55 -6.08 -6.77 -1.82
N ALA A 56 -5.76 -5.83 -2.70
CA ALA A 56 -6.73 -5.14 -3.53
C ALA A 56 -6.12 -4.82 -4.90
N PRO A 57 -6.93 -4.76 -5.97
CA PRO A 57 -6.46 -4.26 -7.25
C PRO A 57 -6.10 -2.78 -7.10
N ILE A 58 -4.82 -2.44 -7.22
CA ILE A 58 -4.30 -1.08 -7.07
C ILE A 58 -3.76 -0.63 -8.41
N SER A 59 -4.22 0.52 -8.87
CA SER A 59 -3.61 1.24 -9.98
C SER A 59 -2.87 2.44 -9.40
N VAL A 60 -1.55 2.48 -9.55
CA VAL A 60 -0.77 3.69 -9.26
C VAL A 60 -0.78 4.52 -10.52
N VAL A 61 -1.36 5.72 -10.43
CA VAL A 61 -1.45 6.71 -11.51
C VAL A 61 -0.42 7.80 -11.26
#